data_AF-A0A7S4WCL8-F1
#
_entry.id   AF-A0A7S4WCL8-F1
#
_cell.length_a   1.000
_cell.length_b   1.000
_cell.length_c   1.000
_cell.angle_alpha   90.00
_cell.angle_beta   90.00
_cell.angle_gamma   90.00
#
_symmetry.space_group_name_H-M   'P 1'
#
loop_
_entity.id
_entity.type
_entity.pdbx_description
1 polymer ?
#
loop_
_entity_poly.entity_id
_entity_poly.type
_entity_poly.pdbx_seq_one_letter_code
_entity_poly.pdbx_strand_id
1 'polypeptide(L)'
;MAKELHLSDQMGLFLQKTNIIRDYLEDYVDGRAFWPQSVWNKYSTSGDLGYFANQSDPLAQTKSLHCLNELVTDALSLVPDCLAYLAKLRCTEVFRFCAIPQVMAIATLDKCFNNPNVFTGVVKIRKGLSCQLILHTNDAQGVHAAFRHFANSIASKINPNDPNADATLKACDAILEITAEQHSRATKQKRTGLLMGTAAAAAAVAATSSRSSSKNLIPSLALSATAFIGSFWVTHTFQRLVVKGSSSGSLYSPVLRPAAKLMTECQNGDGALEQAQ
;
A
#
# COMPACT_ATOMS: atom_id res chain seq x y z
N MET A 1 2.69 3.66 28.96
CA MET A 1 3.96 4.17 28.38
C MET A 1 4.77 3.06 27.71
N ALA A 2 5.14 1.97 28.41
CA ALA A 2 5.95 0.87 27.83
C ALA A 2 5.36 0.23 26.55
N LYS A 3 4.04 0.00 26.48
CA LYS A 3 3.38 -0.54 25.28
C LYS A 3 3.44 0.39 24.08
N GLU A 4 3.36 1.71 24.30
CA GLU A 4 3.44 2.69 23.19
C GLU A 4 4.87 2.81 22.66
N LEU A 5 5.86 2.78 23.57
CA LEU A 5 7.27 2.78 23.20
C LEU A 5 7.62 1.56 22.35
N HIS A 6 7.18 0.37 22.78
CA HIS A 6 7.40 -0.87 22.04
C HIS A 6 6.87 -0.80 20.59
N LEU A 7 5.65 -0.31 20.38
CA LEU A 7 5.06 -0.20 19.04
C LEU A 7 5.82 0.81 18.16
N SER A 8 6.26 1.93 18.75
CA SER A 8 7.10 2.91 18.04
C SER A 8 8.45 2.30 17.64
N ASP A 9 9.06 1.50 18.52
CA ASP A 9 10.31 0.80 18.23
C ASP A 9 10.12 -0.22 17.10
N GLN A 10 9.02 -0.98 17.09
CA GLN A 10 8.71 -1.93 16.01
C GLN A 10 8.58 -1.21 14.65
N MET A 11 7.93 -0.04 14.62
CA MET A 11 7.85 0.77 13.40
C MET A 11 9.21 1.22 12.88
N GLY A 12 10.11 1.63 13.77
CA GLY A 12 11.49 1.99 13.41
C GLY A 12 12.27 0.78 12.89
N LEU A 13 12.16 -0.36 13.58
CA LEU A 13 12.82 -1.61 13.19
C LEU A 13 12.35 -2.09 11.82
N PHE A 14 11.05 -1.98 11.50
CA PHE A 14 10.53 -2.42 10.20
C PHE A 14 11.18 -1.65 9.04
N LEU A 15 11.29 -0.33 9.17
CA LEU A 15 11.96 0.51 8.17
C LEU A 15 13.45 0.18 8.06
N GLN A 16 14.12 0.04 9.21
CA GLN A 16 15.55 -0.21 9.24
C GLN A 16 15.92 -1.57 8.65
N LYS A 17 15.20 -2.64 9.04
CA LYS A 17 15.39 -3.99 8.48
C LYS A 17 15.13 -4.01 6.98
N THR A 18 14.09 -3.31 6.51
CA THR A 18 13.80 -3.21 5.08
C THR A 18 14.94 -2.59 4.29
N ASN A 19 15.54 -1.51 4.79
CA ASN A 19 16.70 -0.88 4.13
C ASN A 19 17.91 -1.82 4.14
N ILE A 20 18.26 -2.42 5.29
CA ILE A 20 19.36 -3.38 5.42
C ILE A 20 19.21 -4.57 4.46
N ILE A 21 18.00 -5.09 4.30
CA ILE A 21 17.73 -6.21 3.38
C ILE A 21 17.99 -5.79 1.93
N ARG A 22 17.49 -4.63 1.53
CA ARG A 22 17.58 -4.17 0.15
C ARG A 22 19.01 -3.75 -0.21
N ASP A 23 19.71 -3.07 0.68
CA ASP A 23 21.03 -2.47 0.45
C ASP A 23 22.21 -3.45 0.54
N TYR A 24 21.96 -4.77 0.62
CA TYR A 24 22.96 -5.83 0.75
C TYR A 24 24.23 -5.61 -0.09
N LEU A 25 24.10 -5.44 -1.40
CA LEU A 25 25.27 -5.39 -2.29
C LEU A 25 26.03 -4.06 -2.15
N GLU A 26 25.31 -2.95 -1.93
CA GLU A 26 25.91 -1.64 -1.70
C GLU A 26 26.71 -1.65 -0.40
N ASP A 27 26.10 -2.15 0.68
CA ASP A 27 26.76 -2.29 1.98
C ASP A 27 28.00 -3.19 1.87
N TYR A 28 27.89 -4.34 1.21
CA TYR A 28 29.01 -5.28 1.07
C TYR A 28 30.16 -4.69 0.25
N VAL A 29 29.88 -4.01 -0.87
CA VAL A 29 30.91 -3.34 -1.69
C VAL A 29 31.62 -2.24 -0.90
N ASP A 30 30.90 -1.55 -0.02
CA ASP A 30 31.46 -0.53 0.87
C ASP A 30 32.19 -1.12 2.10
N GLY A 31 32.30 -2.46 2.21
CA GLY A 31 32.95 -3.14 3.34
C GLY A 31 32.12 -3.11 4.63
N ARG A 32 30.80 -2.91 4.52
CA ARG A 32 29.85 -2.88 5.64
C ARG A 32 29.03 -4.17 5.65
N ALA A 33 28.71 -4.68 6.84
CA ALA A 33 27.90 -5.88 7.02
C ALA A 33 26.85 -5.66 8.11
N PHE A 34 25.58 -5.60 7.72
CA PHE A 34 24.45 -5.42 8.64
C PHE A 34 23.54 -6.64 8.73
N TRP A 35 23.66 -7.60 7.79
CA TRP A 35 22.93 -8.86 7.89
C TRP A 35 23.45 -9.65 9.10
N PRO A 36 22.55 -10.16 9.98
CA PRO A 36 22.96 -10.80 11.21
C PRO A 36 23.70 -12.12 10.93
N GLN A 37 24.88 -12.27 11.54
CA GLN A 37 25.74 -13.45 11.38
C GLN A 37 25.04 -14.75 11.80
N SER A 38 24.18 -14.71 12.80
CA SER A 38 23.36 -15.84 13.21
C SER A 38 22.43 -16.35 12.10
N VAL A 39 22.04 -15.50 11.15
CA VAL A 39 21.18 -15.85 10.02
C VAL A 39 22.02 -16.33 8.84
N TRP A 40 22.94 -15.49 8.35
CA TRP A 40 23.64 -15.81 7.10
C TRP A 40 24.63 -16.98 7.23
N ASN A 41 25.18 -17.25 8.42
CA ASN A 41 26.02 -18.45 8.64
C ASN A 41 25.27 -19.76 8.41
N LYS A 42 23.93 -19.78 8.49
CA LYS A 42 23.12 -20.98 8.19
C LYS A 42 23.13 -21.34 6.71
N TYR A 43 23.42 -20.36 5.85
CA TYR A 43 23.30 -20.47 4.40
C TYR A 43 24.63 -20.31 3.67
N SER A 44 25.57 -19.55 4.23
CA SER A 44 26.91 -19.36 3.67
C SER A 44 27.81 -20.56 3.95
N THR A 45 28.23 -21.25 2.89
CA THR A 45 29.15 -22.38 3.01
C THR A 45 30.58 -21.93 3.36
N SER A 46 30.98 -20.74 2.91
CA SER A 46 32.32 -20.19 3.18
C SER A 46 32.43 -19.53 4.55
N GLY A 47 31.32 -19.29 5.25
CA GLY A 47 31.32 -18.51 6.48
C GLY A 47 31.58 -17.01 6.24
N ASP A 48 31.39 -16.53 5.01
CA ASP A 48 31.47 -15.11 4.65
C ASP A 48 30.15 -14.63 4.02
N LEU A 49 29.79 -13.37 4.29
CA LEU A 49 28.59 -12.73 3.73
C LEU A 49 28.72 -12.57 2.21
N GLY A 50 29.93 -12.31 1.72
CA GLY A 50 30.26 -12.16 0.30
C GLY A 50 29.95 -13.39 -0.56
N TYR A 51 29.78 -14.56 0.06
CA TYR A 51 29.32 -15.79 -0.61
C TYR A 51 28.09 -15.55 -1.47
N PHE A 52 27.15 -14.74 -1.00
CA PHE A 52 25.91 -14.49 -1.73
C PHE A 52 26.10 -13.57 -2.94
N ALA A 53 27.20 -12.83 -3.05
CA ALA A 53 27.47 -12.03 -4.25
C ALA A 53 27.90 -12.90 -5.46
N ASN A 54 28.37 -14.13 -5.22
CA ASN A 54 28.74 -15.05 -6.29
C ASN A 54 27.52 -15.77 -6.88
N GLN A 55 26.79 -15.07 -7.74
CA GLN A 55 25.58 -15.60 -8.40
C GLN A 55 25.88 -16.54 -9.58
N SER A 56 27.16 -16.87 -9.85
CA SER A 56 27.54 -17.86 -10.87
C SER A 56 27.41 -19.31 -10.38
N ASP A 57 27.46 -19.53 -9.07
CA ASP A 57 27.24 -20.85 -8.46
C ASP A 57 25.75 -21.08 -8.18
N PRO A 58 25.11 -22.11 -8.77
CA PRO A 58 23.71 -22.44 -8.51
C PRO A 58 23.40 -22.71 -7.03
N LEU A 59 24.36 -23.26 -6.28
CA LEU A 59 24.18 -23.51 -4.85
C LEU A 59 24.15 -22.20 -4.07
N ALA A 60 25.10 -21.30 -4.34
CA ALA A 60 25.14 -19.95 -3.75
C ALA A 60 23.87 -19.15 -4.08
N GLN A 61 23.39 -19.21 -5.32
CA GLN A 61 22.13 -18.58 -5.72
C GLN A 61 20.96 -19.09 -4.86
N THR A 62 20.79 -20.40 -4.74
CA THR A 62 19.70 -20.99 -3.95
C THR A 62 19.80 -20.61 -2.46
N LYS A 63 20.99 -20.73 -1.87
CA LYS A 63 21.24 -20.42 -0.46
C LYS A 63 21.06 -18.93 -0.15
N SER A 64 21.49 -18.06 -1.06
CA SER A 64 21.31 -16.62 -0.94
C SER A 64 19.83 -16.23 -0.88
N LEU A 65 18.99 -16.84 -1.75
CA LEU A 65 17.55 -16.62 -1.74
C LEU A 65 16.90 -17.12 -0.43
N HIS A 66 17.29 -18.28 0.10
CA HIS A 66 16.76 -18.76 1.38
C HIS A 66 17.13 -17.82 2.54
N CYS A 67 18.37 -17.29 2.54
CA CYS A 67 18.79 -16.30 3.53
C CYS A 67 18.00 -14.99 3.42
N LEU A 68 17.84 -14.48 2.20
CA LEU A 68 17.03 -13.29 1.91
C LEU A 68 15.59 -13.47 2.37
N ASN A 69 14.99 -14.61 2.05
CA ASN A 69 13.61 -14.92 2.42
C ASN A 69 13.45 -14.94 3.94
N GLU A 70 14.38 -15.55 4.69
CA GLU A 70 14.34 -15.52 6.16
C GLU A 70 14.34 -14.08 6.73
N LEU A 71 15.21 -13.21 6.21
CA LEU A 71 15.28 -11.82 6.68
C LEU A 71 14.01 -11.04 6.33
N VAL A 72 13.42 -11.29 5.16
CA VAL A 72 12.13 -10.71 4.79
C VAL A 72 11.02 -11.23 5.72
N THR A 73 10.99 -12.53 6.04
CA THR A 73 10.03 -13.11 6.99
C THR A 73 10.12 -12.46 8.36
N ASP A 74 11.35 -12.27 8.86
CA ASP A 74 11.63 -11.58 10.12
C ASP A 74 11.13 -10.12 10.09
N ALA A 75 11.36 -9.39 9.00
CA ALA A 75 10.82 -8.04 8.85
C ALA A 75 9.28 -8.02 8.79
N LEU A 76 8.64 -8.95 8.07
CA LEU A 76 7.18 -9.03 7.96
C LEU A 76 6.50 -9.29 9.32
N SER A 77 7.18 -9.98 10.24
CA SER A 77 6.66 -10.25 11.59
C SER A 77 6.40 -8.97 12.41
N LEU A 78 7.01 -7.83 12.03
CA LEU A 78 6.85 -6.52 12.69
C LEU A 78 5.60 -5.76 12.25
N VAL A 79 4.99 -6.16 11.12
CA VAL A 79 3.88 -5.43 10.50
C VAL A 79 2.64 -5.33 11.40
N PRO A 80 2.21 -6.36 12.13
CA PRO A 80 1.09 -6.26 13.07
C PRO A 80 1.22 -5.09 14.05
N ASP A 81 2.41 -4.91 14.63
CA ASP A 81 2.67 -3.81 15.57
C ASP A 81 2.73 -2.45 14.86
N CYS A 82 3.25 -2.40 13.63
CA CYS A 82 3.22 -1.19 12.81
C CYS A 82 1.78 -0.74 12.54
N LEU A 83 0.89 -1.67 12.16
CA LEU A 83 -0.53 -1.37 11.94
C LEU A 83 -1.23 -0.95 13.25
N ALA A 84 -0.91 -1.61 14.37
CA ALA A 84 -1.43 -1.26 15.68
C ALA A 84 -1.01 0.15 16.14
N TYR A 85 0.21 0.59 15.81
CA TYR A 85 0.66 1.96 16.06
C TYR A 85 -0.11 2.97 15.21
N LEU A 86 -0.16 2.74 13.88
CA LEU A 86 -0.82 3.66 12.95
C LEU A 86 -2.30 3.85 13.28
N ALA A 87 -2.98 2.82 13.79
CA ALA A 87 -4.38 2.90 14.23
C ALA A 87 -4.63 3.87 15.40
N LYS A 88 -3.59 4.26 16.15
CA LYS A 88 -3.70 5.19 17.29
C LYS A 88 -3.53 6.65 16.89
N LEU A 89 -2.98 6.92 15.70
CA LEU A 89 -2.72 8.29 15.25
C LEU A 89 -4.03 8.97 14.85
N ARG A 90 -4.29 10.14 15.44
CA ARG A 90 -5.53 10.92 15.21
C ARG A 90 -5.34 12.07 14.22
N CYS A 91 -4.17 12.71 14.28
CA CYS A 91 -3.79 13.82 13.39
C CYS A 91 -3.45 13.27 12.00
N THR A 92 -4.19 13.67 10.97
CA THR A 92 -4.06 13.16 9.59
C THR A 92 -2.66 13.38 9.03
N GLU A 93 -2.05 14.54 9.28
CA GLU A 93 -0.73 14.90 8.80
C GLU A 93 0.35 14.00 9.43
N VAL A 94 0.25 13.76 10.74
CA VAL A 94 1.14 12.85 11.47
C VAL A 94 0.91 11.41 11.02
N PHE A 95 -0.35 10.99 10.82
CA PHE A 95 -0.69 9.69 10.28
C PHE A 95 -0.01 9.46 8.94
N ARG A 96 -0.15 10.40 7.99
CA ARG A 96 0.44 10.28 6.65
C ARG A 96 1.97 10.26 6.70
N PHE A 97 2.57 11.12 7.52
CA PHE A 97 4.01 11.14 7.74
C PHE A 97 4.54 9.79 8.23
N CYS A 98 3.84 9.16 9.16
CA CYS A 98 4.19 7.86 9.71
C CYS A 98 3.85 6.70 8.75
N ALA A 99 2.72 6.75 8.04
CA ALA A 99 2.20 5.65 7.24
C ALA A 99 2.89 5.50 5.87
N ILE A 100 3.25 6.61 5.22
CA ILE A 100 3.87 6.58 3.88
C ILE A 100 5.18 5.76 3.87
N PRO A 101 6.12 5.96 4.80
CA PRO A 101 7.32 5.12 4.87
C PRO A 101 7.01 3.64 5.05
N GLN A 102 5.97 3.30 5.83
CA GLN A 102 5.59 1.92 6.15
C GLN A 102 5.02 1.19 4.93
N VAL A 103 4.13 1.83 4.16
CA VAL A 103 3.62 1.23 2.91
C VAL A 103 4.72 1.10 1.84
N MET A 104 5.67 2.02 1.83
CA MET A 104 6.83 1.97 0.93
C MET A 104 7.79 0.84 1.32
N ALA A 105 7.94 0.58 2.62
CA ALA A 105 8.75 -0.51 3.13
C ALA A 105 8.18 -1.88 2.75
N ILE A 106 6.89 -2.15 2.98
CA ILE A 106 6.31 -3.44 2.55
C ILE A 106 6.35 -3.62 1.02
N ALA A 107 6.16 -2.55 0.23
CA ALA A 107 6.33 -2.60 -1.22
C ALA A 107 7.78 -2.95 -1.63
N THR A 108 8.76 -2.49 -0.84
CA THR A 108 10.17 -2.80 -1.05
C THR A 108 10.49 -4.24 -0.66
N LEU A 109 9.97 -4.72 0.48
CA LEU A 109 10.09 -6.13 0.88
C LEU A 109 9.46 -7.06 -0.15
N ASP A 110 8.28 -6.72 -0.67
CA ASP A 110 7.66 -7.44 -1.77
C ASP A 110 8.59 -7.53 -2.98
N LYS A 111 9.23 -6.41 -3.36
CA LYS A 111 10.17 -6.40 -4.48
C LYS A 111 11.45 -7.22 -4.20
N CYS A 112 11.90 -7.29 -2.96
CA CYS A 112 13.10 -8.05 -2.57
C CYS A 112 12.83 -9.54 -2.39
N PHE A 113 11.63 -9.92 -1.94
CA PHE A 113 11.29 -11.30 -1.64
C PHE A 113 11.48 -12.22 -2.84
N ASN A 114 12.23 -13.31 -2.64
CA ASN A 114 12.59 -14.30 -3.64
C ASN A 114 13.16 -13.70 -4.95
N ASN A 115 13.95 -12.61 -4.84
CA ASN A 115 14.48 -11.89 -5.99
C ASN A 115 16.03 -11.92 -6.02
N PRO A 116 16.65 -12.63 -6.98
CA PRO A 116 18.12 -12.73 -7.06
C PRO A 116 18.79 -11.39 -7.39
N ASN A 117 18.05 -10.40 -7.90
CA ASN A 117 18.61 -9.10 -8.24
C ASN A 117 19.12 -8.32 -7.02
N VAL A 118 18.72 -8.70 -5.79
CA VAL A 118 19.27 -8.11 -4.55
C VAL A 118 20.79 -8.34 -4.45
N PHE A 119 21.28 -9.44 -5.02
CA PHE A 119 22.69 -9.81 -4.98
C PHE A 119 23.51 -9.30 -6.16
N THR A 120 22.86 -8.79 -7.20
CA THR A 120 23.52 -8.35 -8.45
C THR A 120 23.40 -6.85 -8.71
N GLY A 121 22.56 -6.13 -7.96
CA GLY A 121 22.40 -4.70 -8.12
C GLY A 121 21.36 -4.06 -7.21
N VAL A 122 20.96 -2.84 -7.56
CA VAL A 122 20.07 -2.02 -6.74
C VAL A 122 18.59 -2.35 -7.02
N VAL A 123 17.91 -2.88 -6.00
CA VAL A 123 16.48 -3.23 -6.08
C VAL A 123 15.61 -2.11 -5.53
N LYS A 124 15.05 -1.25 -6.41
CA LYS A 124 14.16 -0.15 -5.99
C LYS A 124 12.77 -0.22 -6.59
N ILE A 125 11.77 0.16 -5.82
CA ILE A 125 10.42 0.42 -6.35
C ILE A 125 10.47 1.57 -7.37
N ARG A 126 9.62 1.50 -8.40
CA ARG A 126 9.60 2.50 -9.47
C ARG A 126 8.96 3.79 -8.95
N LYS A 127 9.44 4.96 -9.42
CA LYS A 127 8.91 6.29 -9.01
C LYS A 127 7.39 6.39 -9.16
N GLY A 128 6.82 5.82 -10.24
CA GLY A 128 5.36 5.80 -10.45
C GLY A 128 4.60 5.04 -9.35
N LEU A 129 5.12 3.89 -8.92
CA LEU A 129 4.53 3.15 -7.79
C LEU A 129 4.67 3.94 -6.50
N SER A 130 5.82 4.57 -6.25
CA SER A 130 6.02 5.45 -5.10
C SER A 130 4.99 6.59 -5.06
N CYS A 131 4.74 7.26 -6.19
CA CYS A 131 3.71 8.29 -6.28
C CYS A 131 2.31 7.73 -5.97
N GLN A 132 1.96 6.55 -6.50
CA GLN A 132 0.67 5.91 -6.19
C GLN A 132 0.54 5.61 -4.70
N LEU A 133 1.58 5.07 -4.07
CA LEU A 133 1.56 4.77 -2.62
C LEU A 133 1.40 6.05 -1.80
N ILE A 134 2.11 7.13 -2.14
CA ILE A 134 1.98 8.43 -1.48
C ILE A 134 0.56 9.00 -1.63
N LEU A 135 -0.02 8.91 -2.83
CA LEU A 135 -1.34 9.45 -3.13
C LEU A 135 -2.48 8.68 -2.47
N HIS A 136 -2.35 7.35 -2.32
CA HIS A 136 -3.39 6.49 -1.76
C HIS A 136 -3.27 6.26 -0.25
N THR A 137 -2.21 6.74 0.39
CA THR A 137 -1.98 6.62 1.83
C THR A 137 -2.44 7.88 2.56
N ASN A 138 -3.76 8.04 2.67
CA ASN A 138 -4.38 9.19 3.36
C ASN A 138 -5.07 8.80 4.67
N ASP A 139 -5.49 7.54 4.79
CA ASP A 139 -6.24 7.02 5.93
C ASP A 139 -5.89 5.53 6.17
N ALA A 140 -6.47 4.95 7.24
CA ALA A 140 -6.26 3.56 7.60
C ALA A 140 -6.72 2.58 6.50
N GLN A 141 -7.74 2.93 5.70
CA GLN A 141 -8.23 2.08 4.62
C GLN A 141 -7.19 1.99 3.50
N GLY A 142 -6.58 3.11 3.11
CA GLY A 142 -5.50 3.15 2.13
C GLY A 142 -4.29 2.33 2.57
N VAL A 143 -3.89 2.46 3.84
CA VAL A 143 -2.81 1.65 4.44
C VAL A 143 -3.15 0.16 4.40
N HIS A 144 -4.32 -0.23 4.91
CA HIS A 144 -4.73 -1.63 4.93
C HIS A 144 -4.83 -2.23 3.52
N ALA A 145 -5.29 -1.46 2.54
CA ALA A 145 -5.34 -1.89 1.15
C ALA A 145 -3.93 -2.16 0.58
N ALA A 146 -2.97 -1.26 0.85
CA ALA A 146 -1.58 -1.45 0.42
C ALA A 146 -0.93 -2.67 1.08
N PHE A 147 -1.02 -2.77 2.41
CA PHE A 147 -0.46 -3.92 3.14
C PHE A 147 -1.08 -5.25 2.69
N ARG A 148 -2.41 -5.30 2.52
CA ARG A 148 -3.09 -6.47 1.99
C ARG A 148 -2.62 -6.84 0.58
N HIS A 149 -2.46 -5.84 -0.30
CA HIS A 149 -2.01 -6.07 -1.67
C HIS A 149 -0.62 -6.72 -1.70
N PHE A 150 0.34 -6.15 -0.97
CA PHE A 150 1.71 -6.66 -0.95
C PHE A 150 1.85 -7.97 -0.17
N ALA A 151 1.10 -8.18 0.91
CA ALA A 151 1.07 -9.47 1.60
C ALA A 151 0.57 -10.61 0.69
N ASN A 152 -0.49 -10.38 -0.10
CA ASN A 152 -0.94 -11.36 -1.10
C ASN A 152 0.09 -11.60 -2.21
N SER A 153 0.74 -10.53 -2.68
CA SER A 153 1.80 -10.63 -3.68
C SER A 153 2.98 -11.47 -3.17
N ILE A 154 3.46 -11.22 -1.96
CA ILE A 154 4.50 -12.02 -1.29
C ILE A 154 4.05 -13.47 -1.16
N ALA A 155 2.85 -13.72 -0.63
CA ALA A 155 2.30 -15.06 -0.47
C ALA A 155 2.27 -15.86 -1.80
N SER A 156 1.93 -15.20 -2.92
CA SER A 156 1.94 -15.85 -4.24
C SER A 156 3.34 -16.18 -4.80
N LYS A 157 4.41 -15.61 -4.22
CA LYS A 157 5.80 -15.82 -4.64
C LYS A 157 6.54 -16.85 -3.77
N ILE A 158 5.90 -17.36 -2.72
CA ILE A 158 6.50 -18.34 -1.81
C ILE A 158 6.82 -19.61 -2.61
N ASN A 159 8.09 -20.02 -2.57
CA ASN A 159 8.52 -21.29 -3.12
C ASN A 159 8.28 -22.39 -2.06
N PRO A 160 7.56 -23.49 -2.37
CA PRO A 160 7.36 -24.59 -1.42
C PRO A 160 8.64 -25.26 -0.93
N ASN A 161 9.74 -25.14 -1.70
CA ASN A 161 11.04 -25.70 -1.33
C ASN A 161 11.85 -24.77 -0.40
N ASP A 162 11.37 -23.57 -0.12
CA ASP A 162 12.03 -22.62 0.77
C ASP A 162 11.84 -23.05 2.24
N PRO A 163 12.91 -23.08 3.06
CA PRO A 163 12.82 -23.51 4.46
C PRO A 163 11.95 -22.59 5.34
N ASN A 164 11.73 -21.34 4.91
CA ASN A 164 10.93 -20.33 5.62
C ASN A 164 9.53 -20.16 5.00
N ALA A 165 9.11 -21.05 4.09
CA ALA A 165 7.81 -20.96 3.41
C ALA A 165 6.64 -20.84 4.39
N ASP A 166 6.54 -21.77 5.35
CA ASP A 166 5.46 -21.80 6.34
C ASP A 166 5.46 -20.56 7.25
N ALA A 167 6.64 -20.12 7.69
CA ALA A 167 6.79 -18.94 8.54
C ALA A 167 6.40 -17.66 7.79
N THR A 168 6.79 -17.55 6.51
CA THR A 168 6.41 -16.44 5.65
C THR A 168 4.91 -16.41 5.39
N LEU A 169 4.32 -17.56 5.11
CA LEU A 169 2.88 -17.67 4.92
C LEU A 169 2.11 -17.22 6.16
N LYS A 170 2.51 -17.70 7.35
CA LYS A 170 1.92 -17.25 8.63
C LYS A 170 2.04 -15.74 8.85
N ALA A 171 3.20 -15.15 8.54
CA ALA A 171 3.38 -13.70 8.65
C ALA A 171 2.45 -12.94 7.69
N CYS A 172 2.34 -13.39 6.44
CA CYS A 172 1.41 -12.83 5.46
C CYS A 172 -0.05 -12.98 5.93
N ASP A 173 -0.45 -14.15 6.43
CA ASP A 173 -1.81 -14.41 6.91
C ASP A 173 -2.18 -13.51 8.08
N ALA A 174 -1.28 -13.28 9.04
CA ALA A 174 -1.51 -12.34 10.13
C ALA A 174 -1.78 -10.90 9.61
N ILE A 175 -1.05 -10.45 8.59
CA ILE A 175 -1.30 -9.15 7.94
C ILE A 175 -2.67 -9.16 7.23
N LEU A 176 -3.01 -10.25 6.54
CA LEU A 176 -4.28 -10.38 5.83
C LEU A 176 -5.48 -10.39 6.77
N GLU A 177 -5.36 -11.02 7.93
CA GLU A 177 -6.40 -11.04 8.98
C GLU A 177 -6.64 -9.64 9.54
N ILE A 178 -5.59 -8.94 9.98
CA ILE A 178 -5.68 -7.57 10.52
C ILE A 178 -6.30 -6.61 9.49
N THR A 179 -5.95 -6.79 8.21
CA THR A 179 -6.46 -5.92 7.14
C THR A 179 -7.87 -6.28 6.63
N ALA A 180 -8.41 -7.45 6.99
CA ALA A 180 -9.72 -7.93 6.52
C ALA A 180 -10.92 -7.15 7.10
N GLU A 181 -10.80 -6.65 8.35
CA GLU A 181 -11.90 -5.98 9.07
C GLU A 181 -12.36 -4.67 8.42
N GLN A 182 -11.48 -4.00 7.66
CA GLN A 182 -11.79 -2.74 6.97
C GLN A 182 -12.31 -2.98 5.54
N HIS A 183 -11.91 -4.09 4.89
CA HIS A 183 -12.36 -4.45 3.55
C HIS A 183 -13.85 -4.84 3.51
N SER A 184 -14.31 -5.53 4.56
CA SER A 184 -15.71 -5.92 4.71
C SER A 184 -16.64 -4.72 4.95
N ARG A 185 -16.16 -3.65 5.60
CA ARG A 185 -16.89 -2.37 5.73
C ARG A 185 -16.99 -1.62 4.40
N ALA A 186 -15.88 -1.45 3.67
CA ALA A 186 -15.86 -0.78 2.37
C ALA A 186 -16.68 -1.50 1.29
N THR A 187 -16.69 -2.84 1.29
CA THR A 187 -17.46 -3.66 0.35
C THR A 187 -18.95 -3.62 0.64
N LYS A 188 -19.34 -3.61 1.93
CA LYS A 188 -20.75 -3.40 2.34
C LYS A 188 -21.23 -2.03 1.91
N GLN A 189 -20.44 -0.97 2.12
CA GLN A 189 -20.79 0.41 1.79
C GLN A 189 -20.98 0.64 0.28
N LYS A 190 -20.14 0.03 -0.56
CA LYS A 190 -20.30 0.02 -2.03
C LYS A 190 -21.54 -0.77 -2.49
N ARG A 191 -21.85 -1.92 -1.88
CA ARG A 191 -23.07 -2.70 -2.21
C ARG A 191 -24.35 -1.98 -1.77
N THR A 192 -24.37 -1.33 -0.62
CA THR A 192 -25.52 -0.51 -0.18
C THR A 192 -25.70 0.74 -1.04
N GLY A 193 -24.61 1.39 -1.46
CA GLY A 193 -24.69 2.54 -2.39
C GLY A 193 -25.24 2.14 -3.77
N LEU A 194 -24.86 0.95 -4.27
CA LEU A 194 -25.39 0.41 -5.52
C LEU A 194 -26.90 0.06 -5.41
N LEU A 195 -27.31 -0.57 -4.31
CA LEU A 195 -28.72 -0.91 -4.06
C LEU A 195 -29.61 0.34 -3.92
N MET A 196 -29.14 1.39 -3.23
CA MET A 196 -29.86 2.67 -3.17
C MET A 196 -29.93 3.39 -4.53
N GLY A 197 -28.86 3.36 -5.32
CA GLY A 197 -28.85 3.92 -6.68
C GLY A 197 -29.86 3.24 -7.61
N THR A 198 -29.99 1.90 -7.50
CA THR A 198 -31.00 1.15 -8.27
C THR A 198 -32.44 1.39 -7.81
N ALA A 199 -32.66 1.56 -6.49
CA ALA A 199 -33.99 1.85 -5.95
C ALA A 199 -34.48 3.25 -6.35
N ALA A 200 -33.61 4.25 -6.37
CA ALA A 200 -33.93 5.60 -6.82
C ALA A 200 -34.29 5.64 -8.32
N ALA A 201 -33.58 4.88 -9.17
CA ALA A 201 -33.91 4.76 -10.58
C ALA A 201 -35.26 4.05 -10.81
N ALA A 202 -35.58 3.00 -10.04
CA ALA A 202 -36.86 2.31 -10.13
C ALA A 202 -38.04 3.18 -9.68
N ALA A 203 -37.87 3.99 -8.62
CA ALA A 203 -38.89 4.91 -8.14
C ALA A 203 -39.18 6.05 -9.14
N ALA A 204 -38.17 6.55 -9.85
CA ALA A 204 -38.34 7.57 -10.88
C ALA A 204 -39.15 7.05 -12.08
N VAL A 205 -38.97 5.78 -12.46
CA VAL A 205 -39.75 5.14 -13.54
C VAL A 205 -41.21 4.95 -13.11
N ALA A 206 -41.46 4.52 -11.86
CA ALA A 206 -42.81 4.33 -11.34
C ALA A 206 -43.59 5.66 -11.20
N ALA A 207 -42.93 6.76 -10.82
CA ALA A 207 -43.57 8.07 -10.67
C ALA A 207 -44.07 8.67 -12.00
N THR A 208 -43.54 8.22 -13.15
CA THR A 208 -44.04 8.65 -14.47
C THR A 208 -45.28 7.89 -14.95
N SER A 209 -45.61 6.77 -14.33
CA SER A 209 -46.76 5.92 -14.71
C SER A 209 -48.09 6.28 -14.04
N SER A 210 -48.11 7.25 -13.12
CA SER A 210 -49.32 7.65 -12.39
C SER A 210 -49.64 9.14 -12.57
N ARG A 211 -50.05 9.54 -13.78
CA ARG A 211 -50.87 10.75 -13.94
C ARG A 211 -51.82 10.67 -15.15
N SER A 212 -53.06 10.34 -14.80
CA SER A 212 -54.34 10.76 -15.40
C SER A 212 -54.74 10.33 -16.81
N SER A 213 -55.88 9.65 -16.80
CA SER A 213 -56.79 9.25 -17.88
C SER A 213 -57.43 10.43 -18.65
N SER A 214 -57.46 10.38 -20.00
CA SER A 214 -58.66 10.54 -20.85
C SER A 214 -58.37 10.68 -22.37
N LYS A 215 -58.77 9.63 -23.11
CA LYS A 215 -59.40 9.51 -24.47
C LYS A 215 -58.86 10.28 -25.72
N ASN A 216 -58.42 9.46 -26.70
CA ASN A 216 -58.71 9.41 -28.17
C ASN A 216 -57.56 9.61 -29.20
N LEU A 217 -57.36 8.55 -30.02
CA LEU A 217 -57.00 8.47 -31.47
C LEU A 217 -55.63 9.06 -31.94
N ILE A 218 -54.67 8.44 -32.67
CA ILE A 218 -54.52 7.40 -33.75
C ILE A 218 -53.02 6.90 -33.71
N PRO A 219 -52.62 5.73 -34.29
CA PRO A 219 -51.37 5.03 -33.92
C PRO A 219 -50.13 5.45 -34.74
N SER A 220 -48.95 5.31 -34.14
CA SER A 220 -47.69 5.15 -34.87
C SER A 220 -46.74 4.28 -34.06
N LEU A 221 -46.36 3.15 -34.64
CA LEU A 221 -45.25 2.32 -34.18
C LEU A 221 -43.98 3.17 -34.12
N ALA A 222 -43.39 3.31 -32.94
CA ALA A 222 -42.00 3.71 -32.77
C ALA A 222 -41.32 2.71 -31.83
N LEU A 223 -41.14 1.48 -32.33
CA LEU A 223 -40.21 0.53 -31.74
C LEU A 223 -38.88 0.70 -32.47
N SER A 224 -37.90 1.33 -31.82
CA SER A 224 -36.52 0.84 -31.69
C SER A 224 -35.50 1.94 -31.39
N ALA A 225 -34.67 1.62 -30.39
CA ALA A 225 -33.27 1.99 -30.25
C ALA A 225 -32.87 3.47 -30.36
N THR A 226 -32.60 4.10 -29.21
CA THR A 226 -31.32 4.80 -28.95
C THR A 226 -31.28 5.33 -27.52
N ALA A 227 -30.94 4.46 -26.57
CA ALA A 227 -30.55 4.86 -25.23
C ALA A 227 -29.15 4.32 -24.94
N PHE A 228 -28.14 4.72 -25.72
CA PHE A 228 -26.73 4.42 -25.40
C PHE A 228 -25.72 5.30 -26.15
N ILE A 229 -25.96 6.62 -26.29
CA ILE A 229 -24.91 7.56 -26.69
C ILE A 229 -25.06 8.88 -25.91
N GLY A 230 -24.93 8.79 -24.58
CA GLY A 230 -24.98 9.95 -23.68
C GLY A 230 -23.78 10.12 -22.76
N SER A 231 -22.91 9.11 -22.63
CA SER A 231 -21.78 9.15 -21.67
C SER A 231 -20.39 9.11 -22.31
N PHE A 232 -20.29 9.13 -23.64
CA PHE A 232 -18.98 9.10 -24.32
C PHE A 232 -18.52 10.47 -24.86
N TRP A 233 -19.43 11.45 -24.99
CA TRP A 233 -19.10 12.80 -25.48
C TRP A 233 -18.69 13.78 -24.38
N VAL A 234 -19.08 13.54 -23.12
CA VAL A 234 -18.71 14.37 -21.96
C VAL A 234 -17.27 14.08 -21.49
N THR A 235 -16.74 12.89 -21.78
CA THR A 235 -15.37 12.52 -21.39
C THR A 235 -14.31 12.92 -22.44
N HIS A 236 -14.66 12.98 -23.73
CA HIS A 236 -13.69 13.30 -24.79
C HIS A 236 -13.44 14.80 -25.00
N THR A 237 -14.33 15.68 -24.53
CA THR A 237 -14.15 17.14 -24.61
C THR A 237 -13.35 17.71 -23.42
N PHE A 238 -13.38 17.05 -22.26
CA PHE A 238 -12.55 17.45 -21.10
C PHE A 238 -11.06 17.12 -21.26
N GLN A 239 -10.70 16.17 -22.13
CA GLN A 239 -9.31 15.77 -22.36
C GLN A 239 -8.58 16.66 -23.39
N ARG A 240 -9.29 17.54 -24.12
CA ARG A 240 -8.68 18.49 -25.06
C ARG A 240 -8.48 19.91 -24.52
N LEU A 241 -9.08 20.25 -23.37
CA LEU A 241 -8.84 21.55 -22.71
C LEU A 241 -7.62 21.57 -21.77
N VAL A 242 -7.05 20.40 -21.43
CA VAL A 242 -5.84 20.31 -20.59
C VAL A 242 -4.53 20.30 -21.42
N VAL A 243 -4.59 20.11 -22.74
CA VAL A 243 -3.39 19.87 -23.60
C VAL A 243 -2.90 21.13 -24.35
N LYS A 244 -3.52 22.30 -24.19
CA LYS A 244 -2.99 23.56 -24.75
C LYS A 244 -3.00 24.67 -23.70
N GLY A 245 -1.97 24.70 -22.87
CA GLY A 245 -1.73 25.78 -21.92
C GLY A 245 -0.34 25.70 -21.29
N SER A 246 0.58 26.50 -21.81
CA SER A 246 1.83 26.98 -21.19
C SER A 246 3.02 26.02 -21.01
N SER A 247 3.94 26.19 -21.96
CA SER A 247 5.37 26.36 -21.72
C SER A 247 5.70 27.29 -20.55
N SER A 248 6.84 26.97 -19.90
CA SER A 248 7.71 27.84 -19.08
C SER A 248 7.10 28.51 -17.84
N GLY A 249 7.39 27.92 -16.68
CA GLY A 249 7.17 28.54 -15.37
C GLY A 249 7.56 27.58 -14.25
N SER A 250 8.70 27.83 -13.61
CA SER A 250 9.06 27.28 -12.29
C SER A 250 7.91 27.49 -11.31
N LEU A 251 7.39 26.46 -10.63
CA LEU A 251 6.60 26.63 -9.41
C LEU A 251 6.36 25.32 -8.63
N TYR A 252 6.81 25.35 -7.36
CA TYR A 252 6.42 24.57 -6.18
C TYR A 252 6.70 23.05 -6.09
N SER A 253 7.84 22.77 -5.45
CA SER A 253 8.00 21.63 -4.55
C SER A 253 7.01 21.76 -3.37
N PRO A 254 6.24 20.72 -2.99
CA PRO A 254 5.54 20.73 -1.71
C PRO A 254 6.62 20.62 -0.63
N VAL A 255 6.90 21.75 0.03
CA VAL A 255 7.73 21.80 1.22
C VAL A 255 7.07 20.91 2.26
N LEU A 256 7.59 19.70 2.43
CA LEU A 256 7.31 18.86 3.59
C LEU A 256 7.66 19.70 4.82
N ARG A 257 6.63 20.11 5.56
CA ARG A 257 6.82 20.86 6.80
C ARG A 257 7.62 19.97 7.78
N PRO A 258 8.58 20.53 8.53
CA PRO A 258 9.32 19.76 9.52
C PRO A 258 8.35 19.06 10.48
N ALA A 259 8.53 17.76 10.69
CA ALA A 259 7.63 16.92 11.50
C ALA A 259 7.39 17.50 12.90
N ALA A 260 8.39 18.16 13.49
CA ALA A 260 8.29 18.85 14.77
C ALA A 260 7.19 19.93 14.80
N LYS A 261 7.04 20.71 13.72
CA LYS A 261 6.05 21.80 13.66
C LYS A 261 4.62 21.26 13.51
N LEU A 262 4.44 20.15 12.79
CA LEU A 262 3.15 19.47 12.65
C LEU A 262 2.68 18.83 13.96
N MET A 263 3.60 18.28 14.76
CA MET A 263 3.25 17.70 16.06
C MET A 263 2.80 18.76 17.07
N THR A 264 3.43 19.93 17.09
CA THR A 264 3.02 21.04 17.96
C THR A 264 1.66 21.62 17.57
N GLU A 265 1.37 21.77 16.28
CA GLU A 265 0.09 22.30 15.79
C GLU A 265 -1.09 21.36 16.10
N CYS A 266 -0.90 20.04 15.99
CA CYS A 266 -1.94 19.07 16.35
C CYS A 266 -2.18 18.96 17.87
N GLN A 267 -1.16 19.11 18.71
CA GLN A 267 -1.34 19.15 20.17
C GLN A 267 -2.09 20.42 20.63
N ASN A 268 -1.88 21.55 19.96
CA ASN A 268 -2.55 22.81 20.29
C ASN A 268 -4.01 22.87 19.81
N GLY A 269 -4.37 22.07 18.79
CA GLY A 269 -5.74 21.99 18.29
C GLY A 269 -6.70 21.28 19.26
N ASP A 270 -6.22 20.27 19.98
CA ASP A 270 -7.01 19.57 21.00
C ASP A 270 -7.17 20.40 22.29
N GLY A 271 -6.20 21.24 22.64
CA GLY A 271 -6.27 22.13 23.82
C GLY A 271 -7.24 23.31 23.68
N ALA A 272 -7.62 23.69 22.46
CA ALA A 272 -8.55 24.80 22.22
C ALA A 272 -10.03 24.41 22.42
N LEU A 273 -10.34 23.11 22.43
CA LEU A 273 -11.70 22.60 22.68
C LEU A 273 -11.98 22.35 24.17
N GLU A 274 -10.96 22.31 25.02
CA GLU A 274 -11.10 22.06 26.47
C GLU A 274 -11.18 23.35 27.32
N GLN A 275 -11.12 24.54 26.70
CA GLN A 275 -11.32 25.84 27.37
C GLN A 275 -12.64 26.55 26.97
N ALA A 276 -13.57 25.83 26.34
CA ALA A 276 -14.88 26.34 25.93
C ALA A 276 -16.07 25.61 26.60
N GLN A 277 -15.89 25.20 27.86
CA GLN A 277 -16.95 24.77 28.78
C GLN A 277 -16.75 25.44 30.14
#